data_AF-A0A0J9B808-F1
#
_entry.id   AF-A0A0J9B808-F1
#
_cell.length_a   1.000
_cell.length_b   1.000
_cell.length_c   1.000
_cell.angle_alpha   90.00
_cell.angle_beta   90.00
_cell.angle_gamma   90.00
#
_symmetry.space_group_name_H-M   'P 1'
#
loop_
_entity.id
_entity.type
_entity.pdbx_description
1 polymer ?
#
loop_
_entity_poly.entity_id
_entity_poly.type
_entity_poly.pdbx_seq_one_letter_code
_entity_poly.pdbx_strand_id
1 'polypeptide(L)'
;MSKKHLTYDDRLAIQAGLQKGLKVAQIAKNIGKDRATIGHELIRYVIPKNQAKEHYTEEEIREMMNHINSYPRKKWNGQAPIDLFVKIYGQEAAELLGLRKIPSDSIHLTPALLKK
;
A
#
# COMPACT_ATOMS: atom_id res chain seq x y z
N MET A 1 -8.91 9.92 -25.03
CA MET A 1 -9.35 8.90 -24.05
C MET A 1 -8.42 8.93 -22.85
N SER A 2 -8.92 9.25 -21.65
CA SER A 2 -8.12 9.15 -20.42
C SER A 2 -7.69 7.70 -20.24
N LYS A 3 -6.38 7.43 -20.26
CA LYS A 3 -5.86 6.09 -19.93
C LYS A 3 -6.23 5.82 -18.48
N LYS A 4 -7.27 5.02 -18.24
CA LYS A 4 -7.78 4.68 -16.89
C LYS A 4 -6.77 3.90 -16.03
N HIS A 5 -5.69 3.38 -16.61
CA HIS A 5 -4.72 2.50 -15.94
C HIS A 5 -3.31 3.10 -15.95
N LEU A 6 -2.54 2.78 -14.91
CA LEU A 6 -1.11 3.05 -14.88
C LEU A 6 -0.45 2.20 -15.98
N THR A 7 0.28 2.86 -16.86
CA THR A 7 1.13 2.18 -17.84
C THR A 7 2.41 1.67 -17.18
N TYR A 8 3.22 0.90 -17.94
CA TYR A 8 4.57 0.54 -17.50
C TYR A 8 5.41 1.80 -17.22
N ASP A 9 5.36 2.79 -18.11
CA ASP A 9 6.08 4.06 -17.94
C ASP A 9 5.59 4.83 -16.71
N ASP A 10 4.28 4.83 -16.43
CA ASP A 10 3.73 5.46 -15.23
C ASP A 10 4.32 4.79 -13.96
N ARG A 11 4.45 3.46 -13.95
CA ARG A 11 5.04 2.71 -12.82
C ARG A 11 6.52 3.02 -12.66
N LEU A 12 7.27 3.07 -13.76
CA LEU A 12 8.68 3.43 -13.74
C LEU A 12 8.90 4.86 -13.23
N ALA A 13 8.05 5.80 -13.66
CA ALA A 13 8.06 7.18 -13.17
C ALA A 13 7.71 7.27 -11.68
N ILE A 14 6.76 6.47 -11.19
CA ILE A 14 6.45 6.37 -9.76
C ILE A 14 7.67 5.88 -8.98
N GLN A 15 8.29 4.77 -9.40
CA GLN A 15 9.47 4.22 -8.72
C GLN A 15 10.63 5.22 -8.69
N ALA A 16 10.97 5.81 -9.84
CA ALA A 16 12.03 6.79 -9.95
C ALA A 16 11.76 8.05 -9.10
N GLY A 17 10.51 8.53 -9.08
CA GLY A 17 10.11 9.68 -8.27
C GLY A 17 10.21 9.41 -6.77
N LEU A 18 9.82 8.22 -6.33
CA LEU A 18 9.95 7.80 -4.93
C LEU A 18 11.41 7.69 -4.50
N GLN A 19 12.28 7.09 -5.34
CA GLN A 19 13.72 7.00 -5.09
C GLN A 19 14.37 8.39 -4.97
N LYS A 20 13.97 9.33 -5.82
CA LYS A 20 14.41 10.74 -5.78
C LYS A 20 13.79 11.54 -4.62
N GLY A 21 12.93 10.93 -3.80
CA GLY A 21 12.28 11.59 -2.66
C GLY A 21 11.21 12.62 -3.04
N LEU A 22 10.66 12.55 -4.26
CA LEU A 22 9.57 13.43 -4.68
C LEU A 22 8.29 13.16 -3.87
N LYS A 23 7.50 14.21 -3.64
CA LYS A 23 6.18 14.08 -3.03
C LYS A 23 5.25 13.28 -3.96
N VAL A 24 4.47 12.35 -3.42
CA VAL A 24 3.47 11.57 -4.19
C VAL A 24 2.52 12.46 -5.00
N ALA A 25 2.15 13.63 -4.46
CA ALA A 25 1.35 14.62 -5.20
C ALA A 25 2.05 15.14 -6.47
N GLN A 26 3.36 15.39 -6.38
CA GLN A 26 4.16 15.83 -7.53
C GLN A 26 4.28 14.70 -8.56
N ILE A 27 4.54 13.48 -8.10
CA ILE A 27 4.61 12.30 -8.97
C ILE A 27 3.29 12.11 -9.72
N ALA A 28 2.17 12.12 -8.98
CA ALA A 28 0.83 11.98 -9.53
C ALA A 28 0.51 13.05 -10.59
N LYS A 29 0.86 14.31 -10.31
CA LYS A 29 0.74 15.42 -11.27
C LYS A 29 1.59 15.19 -12.53
N ASN A 30 2.83 14.71 -12.38
CA ASN A 30 3.74 14.47 -13.50
C ASN A 30 3.24 13.39 -14.47
N ILE A 31 2.55 12.36 -13.97
CA ILE A 31 1.99 11.27 -14.78
C ILE A 31 0.51 11.47 -15.15
N GLY A 32 -0.08 12.60 -14.76
CA GLY A 32 -1.50 12.88 -15.01
C GLY A 32 -2.46 11.90 -14.32
N LYS A 33 -2.14 11.46 -13.10
CA LYS A 33 -2.96 10.53 -12.30
C LYS A 33 -3.32 11.12 -10.95
N ASP A 34 -4.31 10.50 -10.33
CA ASP A 34 -4.72 10.83 -8.97
C ASP A 34 -3.78 10.22 -7.92
N ARG A 35 -3.61 10.89 -6.78
CA ARG A 35 -2.74 10.40 -5.68
C ARG A 35 -3.18 9.03 -5.18
N ALA A 36 -4.50 8.81 -5.10
CA ALA A 36 -5.09 7.54 -4.70
C ALA A 36 -4.72 6.40 -5.67
N THR A 37 -4.46 6.71 -6.95
CA THR A 37 -4.09 5.70 -7.96
C THR A 37 -2.75 5.06 -7.63
N ILE A 38 -1.82 5.83 -7.08
CA ILE A 38 -0.51 5.34 -6.63
C ILE A 38 -0.68 4.43 -5.40
N GLY A 39 -1.54 4.81 -4.45
CA GLY A 39 -1.84 3.98 -3.28
C GLY A 39 -2.50 2.65 -3.64
N HIS A 40 -3.44 2.68 -4.59
CA HIS A 40 -4.09 1.47 -5.11
C HIS A 40 -3.12 0.48 -5.77
N GLU A 41 -1.93 0.93 -6.20
CA GLU A 41 -0.96 0.03 -6.81
C GLU A 41 -0.43 -1.01 -5.81
N LEU A 42 -0.29 -0.64 -4.53
CA LEU A 42 0.12 -1.60 -3.49
C LEU A 42 -0.90 -2.72 -3.30
N ILE A 43 -2.19 -2.38 -3.35
CA ILE A 43 -3.28 -3.36 -3.31
C ILE A 43 -3.22 -4.27 -4.56
N ARG A 44 -2.91 -3.70 -5.74
CA ARG A 44 -2.85 -4.46 -7.00
C ARG A 44 -1.69 -5.45 -7.10
N TYR A 45 -0.64 -5.29 -6.30
CA TYR A 45 0.40 -6.30 -6.20
C TYR A 45 -0.11 -7.59 -5.54
N VAL A 46 -1.12 -7.49 -4.67
CA VAL A 46 -1.71 -8.63 -3.96
C VAL A 46 -2.99 -9.11 -4.65
N ILE A 47 -3.86 -8.19 -5.06
CA ILE A 47 -5.15 -8.46 -5.70
C ILE A 47 -5.09 -7.94 -7.14
N PRO A 48 -4.76 -8.80 -8.12
CA PRO A 48 -4.73 -8.42 -9.52
C PRO A 48 -6.10 -7.96 -10.01
N LYS A 49 -6.08 -7.09 -11.02
CA LYS A 49 -7.32 -6.62 -11.65
C LYS A 49 -8.06 -7.79 -12.30
N ASN A 50 -9.40 -7.75 -12.27
CA ASN A 50 -10.31 -8.78 -12.78
C ASN A 50 -10.43 -10.04 -11.90
N GLN A 51 -9.94 -10.02 -10.66
CA GLN A 51 -10.41 -10.97 -9.64
C GLN A 51 -11.63 -10.40 -8.92
N ALA A 52 -12.67 -11.22 -8.73
CA ALA A 52 -13.89 -10.76 -8.10
C ALA A 52 -13.67 -10.55 -6.60
N LYS A 53 -14.18 -9.44 -6.06
CA LYS A 53 -13.93 -9.03 -4.67
C LYS A 53 -14.53 -10.00 -3.65
N GLU A 54 -15.58 -10.70 -4.05
CA GLU A 54 -16.25 -11.75 -3.27
C GLU A 54 -15.40 -13.02 -3.08
N HIS A 55 -14.15 -13.03 -3.58
CA HIS A 55 -13.21 -14.13 -3.38
C HIS A 55 -12.33 -13.97 -2.13
N TYR A 56 -12.40 -12.83 -1.42
CA TYR A 56 -11.53 -12.57 -0.28
C TYR A 56 -12.32 -12.39 1.02
N THR A 57 -11.85 -13.05 2.08
CA THR A 57 -12.43 -12.87 3.42
C THR A 57 -11.96 -11.56 4.06
N GLU A 58 -12.64 -11.14 5.12
CA GLU A 58 -12.21 -9.95 5.87
C GLU A 58 -10.80 -10.13 6.44
N GLU A 59 -10.47 -11.33 6.92
CA GLU A 59 -9.15 -11.68 7.46
C GLU A 59 -8.06 -11.57 6.38
N GLU A 60 -8.33 -12.02 5.17
CA GLU A 60 -7.42 -11.91 4.03
C GLU A 60 -7.16 -10.45 3.65
N ILE A 61 -8.22 -9.63 3.61
CA ILE A 61 -8.08 -8.19 3.38
C ILE A 61 -7.32 -7.51 4.53
N ARG A 62 -7.61 -7.89 5.77
CA ARG A 62 -6.93 -7.37 6.96
C ARG A 62 -5.45 -7.70 6.93
N GLU A 63 -5.09 -8.92 6.54
CA GLU A 63 -3.70 -9.36 6.39
C GLU A 63 -2.96 -8.54 5.32
N MET A 64 -3.56 -8.39 4.14
CA MET A 64 -3.01 -7.51 3.10
C MET A 64 -2.78 -6.08 3.62
N MET A 65 -3.76 -5.52 4.33
CA MET A 65 -3.65 -4.16 4.86
C MET A 65 -2.59 -4.04 5.95
N ASN A 66 -2.42 -5.07 6.80
CA ASN A 66 -1.35 -5.12 7.80
C ASN A 66 0.03 -5.13 7.14
N HIS A 67 0.22 -5.87 6.03
CA HIS A 67 1.45 -5.83 5.23
C HIS A 67 1.71 -4.43 4.65
N ILE A 68 0.71 -3.84 3.98
CA ILE A 68 0.82 -2.49 3.37
C ILE A 68 1.10 -1.42 4.43
N ASN A 69 0.46 -1.53 5.59
CA ASN A 69 0.56 -0.56 6.67
C ASN A 69 1.78 -0.75 7.57
N SER A 70 2.55 -1.81 7.36
CA SER A 70 3.81 -2.06 8.04
C SER A 70 5.02 -1.51 7.31
N TYR A 71 4.87 -1.11 6.04
CA TYR A 71 5.95 -0.50 5.25
C TYR A 71 6.38 0.88 5.81
N PRO A 72 7.67 1.05 6.18
CA PRO A 72 8.28 2.34 6.48
C PRO A 72 8.10 3.35 5.36
N ARG A 73 7.75 4.60 5.70
CA ARG A 73 7.61 5.67 4.72
C ARG A 73 8.58 6.80 5.02
N LYS A 74 9.39 7.18 4.03
CA LYS A 74 10.32 8.32 4.12
C LYS A 74 9.62 9.62 4.56
N LYS A 75 8.36 9.82 4.15
CA LYS A 75 7.51 10.95 4.55
C LYS A 75 7.33 11.06 6.08
N TRP A 76 7.43 9.94 6.78
CA TRP A 76 7.22 9.85 8.23
C TRP A 76 8.50 9.42 8.94
N ASN A 77 9.65 9.91 8.47
CA ASN A 77 10.96 9.63 9.05
C ASN A 77 11.23 8.13 9.26
N GLY A 78 10.77 7.30 8.32
CA GLY A 78 10.96 5.84 8.39
C GLY A 78 9.92 5.11 9.25
N GLN A 79 8.96 5.81 9.84
CA GLN A 79 7.81 5.18 10.51
C GLN A 79 6.80 4.67 9.47
N ALA A 80 6.15 3.57 9.79
CA ALA A 80 5.04 3.00 9.03
C ALA A 80 3.69 3.53 9.53
N PRO A 81 2.61 3.39 8.73
CA PRO A 81 1.27 3.82 9.17
C PRO A 81 0.85 3.24 10.52
N ILE A 82 1.10 1.95 10.76
CA ILE A 82 0.73 1.29 12.02
C ILE A 82 1.51 1.86 13.21
N ASP A 83 2.77 2.24 13.04
CA ASP A 83 3.59 2.83 14.11
C ASP A 83 2.99 4.18 14.55
N LEU A 84 2.52 4.97 13.57
CA LEU A 84 1.85 6.24 13.85
C LEU A 84 0.48 6.02 14.51
N PHE A 85 -0.28 5.03 14.06
CA PHE A 85 -1.57 4.69 14.63
C PHE A 85 -1.44 4.32 16.11
N VAL A 86 -0.56 3.37 16.44
CA VAL A 86 -0.30 2.94 17.82
C VAL A 86 0.19 4.10 18.68
N LYS A 87 1.00 5.01 18.14
CA LYS A 87 1.46 6.20 18.88
C LYS A 87 0.32 7.16 19.24
N ILE A 88 -0.70 7.29 18.40
CA ILE A 88 -1.81 8.24 18.58
C ILE A 88 -2.94 7.62 19.41
N TYR A 89 -3.29 6.37 19.13
CA TYR A 89 -4.50 5.72 19.64
C TYR A 89 -4.20 4.60 20.65
N GLY A 90 -2.94 4.20 20.81
CA GLY A 90 -2.53 3.12 21.70
C GLY A 90 -2.54 1.73 21.06
N GLN A 91 -1.86 0.81 21.73
CA GLN A 91 -1.73 -0.59 21.29
C GLN A 91 -3.05 -1.35 21.41
N GLU A 92 -3.82 -1.12 22.49
CA GLU A 92 -5.11 -1.77 22.73
C GLU A 92 -6.11 -1.50 21.58
N ALA A 93 -6.20 -0.26 21.11
CA ALA A 93 -7.05 0.10 19.98
C ALA A 93 -6.62 -0.60 18.68
N ALA A 94 -5.31 -0.78 18.46
CA ALA A 94 -4.80 -1.50 17.30
C ALA A 94 -5.20 -2.99 17.36
N GLU A 95 -5.07 -3.62 18.53
CA GLU A 95 -5.43 -5.02 18.76
C GLU A 95 -6.93 -5.28 18.57
N LEU A 96 -7.78 -4.42 19.12
CA LEU A 96 -9.25 -4.49 18.95
C LEU A 96 -9.68 -4.40 17.48
N LEU A 97 -8.95 -3.63 16.67
CA LEU A 97 -9.19 -3.48 15.23
C LEU A 97 -8.48 -4.57 14.39
N GLY A 98 -7.76 -5.50 15.01
CA GLY A 98 -6.98 -6.54 14.33
C GLY A 98 -5.80 -6.01 13.52
N LEU A 99 -5.29 -4.83 13.88
CA LEU A 99 -4.14 -4.20 13.26
C LEU A 99 -2.85 -4.71 13.90
N ARG A 100 -1.89 -5.13 13.08
CA ARG A 100 -0.59 -5.62 13.57
C ARG A 100 0.57 -5.13 12.72
N LYS A 101 1.70 -4.90 13.38
CA LYS A 101 2.98 -4.63 12.71
C LYS A 101 3.57 -5.93 12.18
N ILE A 102 3.84 -5.95 10.88
CA ILE A 102 4.60 -7.01 10.21
C ILE A 102 6.09 -6.62 10.24
N PRO A 103 6.99 -7.52 10.68
CA PRO A 103 8.43 -7.34 10.58
C PRO A 103 8.85 -7.05 9.13
N SER A 104 9.84 -6.17 8.93
CA SER A 104 10.17 -5.65 7.59
C SER A 104 10.62 -6.75 6.61
N ASP A 105 11.29 -7.77 7.13
CA ASP A 105 11.73 -8.98 6.43
C ASP A 105 10.56 -9.93 6.06
N SER A 106 9.44 -9.84 6.78
CA SER A 106 8.23 -10.62 6.52
C SER A 106 7.22 -9.92 5.62
N ILE A 107 7.46 -8.67 5.20
CA ILE A 107 6.53 -7.97 4.32
C ILE A 107 6.69 -8.44 2.87
N HIS A 108 5.68 -9.14 2.37
CA HIS A 108 5.54 -9.47 0.95
C HIS A 108 4.21 -8.96 0.39
N LEU A 109 4.25 -8.27 -0.75
CA LEU A 109 3.06 -7.82 -1.50
C LEU A 109 3.02 -8.55 -2.83
N THR A 110 2.56 -9.80 -2.80
CA THR A 110 2.38 -10.63 -3.99
C THR A 110 1.04 -11.35 -3.89
N PRO A 111 0.51 -11.91 -4.99
CA PRO A 111 -0.74 -12.66 -4.93
C PRO A 111 -0.64 -13.91 -4.04
N ALA A 112 0.57 -14.39 -3.74
CA ALA A 112 0.78 -15.52 -2.83
C ALA A 112 0.39 -15.19 -1.38
N LEU A 113 0.30 -13.90 -1.00
CA LEU A 113 -0.14 -13.48 0.33
C LEU A 113 -1.55 -13.99 0.68
N LEU A 114 -2.43 -14.13 -0.32
CA LEU A 114 -3.83 -14.53 -0.13
C LEU A 114 -4.14 -15.90 -0.76
N LYS A 115 -3.14 -16.58 -1.32
CA LYS A 115 -3.31 -17.94 -1.85
C LYS A 115 -2.92 -18.92 -0.77
N LYS A 116 -3.88 -19.73 -0.31
CA LYS A 116 -3.60 -20.93 0.49
C LYS A 116 -2.95 -22.01 -0.37
#